data_AF-A0A960QZD9-F1
#
_entry.id   AF-A0A960QZD9-F1
#
_cell.length_a   1.000
_cell.length_b   1.000
_cell.length_c   1.000
_cell.angle_alpha   90.00
_cell.angle_beta   90.00
_cell.angle_gamma   90.00
#
_symmetry.space_group_name_H-M   'P 1'
#
loop_
_entity.id
_entity.type
_entity.pdbx_description
1 polymer ?
#
loop_
_entity_poly.entity_id
_entity_poly.type
_entity_poly.pdbx_seq_one_letter_code
_entity_poly.pdbx_strand_id
1 'polypeptide(L)'
;QVLDNVNSPYGENPRQAAASLFFCMAPSKDATKPFGEWNTGRVLCKGTVIEHWLNGERVISFDYTDPKWAKEIELLRIRGADLADRGGKLWLQDHGADVWFRKLRMREIPEEEIIMADPAFEPMPVPPAALEKENERVRKMLESAGEKKRADEAK
;
A
#
# COMPACT_ATOMS: atom_id res chain seq x y z
N GLN A 1 -1.99 -4.94 1.55
CA GLN A 1 -1.71 -5.68 2.78
C GLN A 1 -2.81 -6.71 3.05
N VAL A 2 -2.49 -7.89 3.58
CA VAL A 2 -3.47 -8.81 4.19
C VAL A 2 -3.18 -8.85 5.68
N LEU A 3 -4.18 -8.59 6.53
CA LEU A 3 -4.01 -8.45 7.97
C LEU A 3 -5.34 -8.69 8.69
N ASP A 4 -5.27 -9.24 9.91
CA ASP A 4 -6.34 -9.07 10.89
C ASP A 4 -6.19 -7.70 11.57
N ASN A 5 -7.03 -6.74 11.19
CA ASN A 5 -6.94 -5.37 11.70
C ASN A 5 -7.19 -5.28 13.21
N VAL A 6 -8.02 -6.16 13.77
CA VAL A 6 -8.44 -6.06 15.17
C VAL A 6 -7.37 -6.64 16.10
N ASN A 7 -6.80 -7.78 15.73
CA ASN A 7 -5.86 -8.51 16.58
C ASN A 7 -4.39 -8.22 16.26
N SER A 8 -4.11 -7.23 15.41
CA SER A 8 -2.75 -6.85 15.03
C SER A 8 -2.38 -5.46 15.56
N PRO A 9 -1.16 -5.26 16.10
CA PRO A 9 -0.67 -3.93 16.45
C PRO A 9 -0.56 -3.00 15.24
N TYR A 10 -0.48 -3.55 14.02
CA TYR A 10 -0.47 -2.75 12.80
C TYR A 10 -1.84 -2.15 12.45
N GLY A 11 -2.93 -2.67 13.04
CA GLY A 11 -4.29 -2.16 12.82
C GLY A 11 -4.52 -0.75 13.38
N GLU A 12 -3.68 -0.29 14.33
CA GLU A 12 -3.74 1.07 14.89
C GLU A 12 -3.50 2.17 13.84
N ASN A 13 -2.76 1.85 12.77
CA ASN A 13 -2.51 2.76 11.67
C ASN A 13 -3.21 2.24 10.41
N PRO A 14 -4.19 2.97 9.85
CA PRO A 14 -4.91 2.51 8.66
C PRO A 14 -4.02 2.36 7.42
N ARG A 15 -2.84 3.01 7.37
CA ARG A 15 -1.83 2.77 6.31
C ARG A 15 -1.13 1.41 6.44
N GLN A 16 -1.22 0.76 7.59
CA GLN A 16 -0.61 -0.54 7.88
C GLN A 16 -1.65 -1.67 8.00
N ALA A 17 -2.94 -1.30 8.02
CA ALA A 17 -4.09 -2.20 8.02
C ALA A 17 -4.31 -2.94 6.68
N ALA A 18 -5.25 -3.89 6.66
CA ALA A 18 -5.64 -4.65 5.49
C ALA A 18 -6.05 -3.77 4.31
N ALA A 19 -5.77 -4.23 3.09
CA ALA A 19 -5.97 -3.54 1.81
C ALA A 19 -5.26 -2.19 1.64
N SER A 20 -4.50 -1.71 2.62
CA SER A 20 -3.64 -0.54 2.43
C SER A 20 -2.58 -0.76 1.34
N LEU A 21 -2.13 0.34 0.75
CA LEU A 21 -0.80 0.40 0.17
C LEU A 21 0.16 0.61 1.33
N PHE A 22 0.73 -0.51 1.80
CA PHE A 22 1.36 -0.61 3.12
C PHE A 22 2.31 0.55 3.40
N PHE A 23 2.12 1.17 4.57
CA PHE A 23 2.85 2.34 5.09
C PHE A 23 2.64 3.67 4.34
N CYS A 24 2.04 3.66 3.15
CA CYS A 24 1.99 4.84 2.28
C CYS A 24 0.59 5.42 2.21
N MET A 25 -0.43 4.60 1.91
CA MET A 25 -1.81 5.06 1.70
C MET A 25 -2.81 4.13 2.37
N ALA A 26 -3.70 4.73 3.17
CA ALA A 26 -4.78 4.04 3.86
C ALA A 26 -5.92 3.72 2.89
N PRO A 27 -6.68 2.64 3.12
CA PRO A 27 -7.96 2.46 2.45
C PRO A 27 -8.96 3.54 2.89
N SER A 28 -9.98 3.80 2.08
CA SER A 28 -11.06 4.75 2.40
C SER A 28 -12.01 4.27 3.51
N LYS A 29 -12.04 2.95 3.75
CA LYS A 29 -12.79 2.30 4.83
C LYS A 29 -12.20 0.93 5.14
N ASP A 30 -12.46 0.42 6.35
CA ASP A 30 -12.27 -0.99 6.64
C ASP A 30 -13.40 -1.81 6.02
N ALA A 31 -13.06 -2.64 5.03
CA ALA A 31 -13.98 -3.55 4.36
C ALA A 31 -13.66 -5.02 4.68
N THR A 32 -12.91 -5.29 5.75
CA THR A 32 -12.57 -6.66 6.17
C THR A 32 -13.78 -7.39 6.72
N LYS A 33 -13.78 -8.71 6.54
CA LYS A 33 -14.64 -9.63 7.29
C LYS A 33 -13.98 -10.04 8.60
N PRO A 34 -14.74 -10.56 9.57
CA PRO A 34 -14.20 -11.07 10.82
C PRO A 34 -13.05 -12.08 10.64
N PHE A 35 -12.20 -12.17 11.66
CA PHE A 35 -11.12 -13.15 11.72
C PHE A 35 -11.62 -14.58 11.45
N GLY A 36 -10.87 -15.35 10.67
CA GLY A 36 -11.22 -16.71 10.24
C GLY A 36 -12.10 -16.77 8.99
N GLU A 37 -12.65 -15.64 8.52
CA GLU A 37 -13.43 -15.61 7.29
C GLU A 37 -12.60 -15.31 6.03
N TRP A 38 -13.07 -15.85 4.90
CA TRP A 38 -12.47 -15.59 3.61
C TRP A 38 -12.81 -14.18 3.11
N ASN A 39 -11.76 -13.37 2.98
CA ASN A 39 -11.79 -12.09 2.27
C ASN A 39 -11.48 -12.30 0.78
N THR A 40 -12.05 -11.45 -0.09
CA THR A 40 -11.73 -11.41 -1.52
C THR A 40 -11.05 -10.08 -1.84
N GLY A 41 -9.77 -10.12 -2.18
CA GLY A 41 -9.01 -8.94 -2.62
C GLY A 41 -8.85 -8.88 -4.14
N ARG A 42 -8.74 -7.68 -4.69
CA ARG A 42 -8.30 -7.43 -6.06
C ARG A 42 -7.39 -6.22 -6.08
N VAL A 43 -6.28 -6.32 -6.82
CA VAL A 43 -5.42 -5.20 -7.16
C VAL A 43 -5.54 -4.98 -8.67
N LEU A 44 -5.73 -3.73 -9.06
CA LEU A 44 -5.70 -3.28 -10.45
C LEU A 44 -4.58 -2.27 -10.59
N CYS A 45 -3.70 -2.47 -11.57
CA CYS A 45 -2.67 -1.51 -11.93
C CYS A 45 -2.69 -1.32 -13.45
N LYS A 46 -2.92 -0.09 -13.92
CA LYS A 46 -2.81 0.25 -15.33
C LYS A 46 -2.17 1.62 -15.50
N GLY A 47 -1.03 1.64 -16.21
CA GLY A 47 -0.25 2.87 -16.37
C GLY A 47 0.16 3.43 -15.01
N THR A 48 -0.41 4.58 -14.67
CA THR A 48 -0.18 5.31 -13.41
C THR A 48 -1.29 5.08 -12.37
N VAL A 49 -2.40 4.46 -12.77
CA VAL A 49 -3.58 4.27 -11.94
C VAL A 49 -3.49 2.94 -11.19
N ILE A 50 -3.68 3.02 -9.88
CA ILE A 50 -3.67 1.88 -8.96
C ILE A 50 -4.98 1.86 -8.19
N GLU A 51 -5.61 0.69 -8.13
CA GLU A 51 -6.77 0.45 -7.27
C GLU A 51 -6.58 -0.79 -6.41
N HIS A 52 -7.00 -0.70 -5.15
CA HIS A 52 -7.23 -1.86 -4.31
C HIS A 52 -8.72 -2.02 -4.04
N TRP A 53 -9.16 -3.26 -4.10
CA TRP A 53 -10.52 -3.68 -3.82
C TRP A 53 -10.51 -4.75 -2.73
N LEU A 54 -11.47 -4.67 -1.82
CA LEU A 54 -11.67 -5.66 -0.78
C LEU A 54 -13.16 -5.96 -0.64
N ASN A 55 -13.54 -7.24 -0.75
CA ASN A 55 -14.90 -7.73 -0.62
C ASN A 55 -15.92 -7.01 -1.52
N GLY A 56 -15.51 -6.67 -2.74
CA GLY A 56 -16.35 -5.98 -3.73
C GLY A 56 -16.34 -4.45 -3.62
N GLU A 57 -15.70 -3.91 -2.58
CA GLU A 57 -15.60 -2.48 -2.35
C GLU A 57 -14.26 -1.95 -2.85
N ARG A 58 -14.29 -0.85 -3.61
CA ARG A 58 -13.07 -0.13 -3.98
C ARG A 58 -12.62 0.70 -2.79
N VAL A 59 -11.45 0.36 -2.25
CA VAL A 59 -10.93 0.96 -1.03
C VAL A 59 -9.70 1.82 -1.25
N ILE A 60 -9.01 1.68 -2.38
CA ILE A 60 -7.97 2.60 -2.86
C ILE A 60 -8.22 2.85 -4.34
N SER A 61 -8.10 4.09 -4.80
CA SER A 61 -8.10 4.45 -6.22
C SER A 61 -7.36 5.76 -6.43
N PHE A 62 -6.18 5.71 -7.05
CA PHE A 62 -5.36 6.90 -7.26
C PHE A 62 -4.50 6.80 -8.51
N ASP A 63 -4.13 7.96 -9.05
CA ASP A 63 -3.08 8.11 -10.05
C ASP A 63 -1.83 8.64 -9.36
N TYR A 64 -0.72 7.91 -9.37
CA TYR A 64 0.49 8.34 -8.66
C TYR A 64 1.16 9.60 -9.25
N THR A 65 0.72 10.07 -10.41
CA THR A 65 1.20 11.33 -11.03
C THR A 65 0.41 12.54 -10.57
N ASP A 66 -0.76 12.35 -9.94
CA ASP A 66 -1.56 13.43 -9.39
C ASP A 66 -0.81 14.07 -8.21
N PRO A 67 -0.52 15.39 -8.25
CA PRO A 67 0.19 16.10 -7.19
C PRO A 67 -0.45 15.97 -5.81
N LYS A 68 -1.76 15.69 -5.73
CA LYS A 68 -2.46 15.50 -4.46
C LYS A 68 -1.89 14.32 -3.63
N TRP A 69 -1.23 13.36 -4.28
CA TRP A 69 -0.62 12.19 -3.63
C TRP A 69 0.89 12.31 -3.42
N ALA A 70 1.48 13.49 -3.63
CA ALA A 70 2.94 13.66 -3.57
C ALA A 70 3.57 13.15 -2.25
N LYS A 71 2.85 13.27 -1.13
CA LYS A 71 3.31 12.78 0.19
C LYS A 71 3.34 11.25 0.23
N GLU A 72 2.28 10.59 -0.21
CA GLU A 72 2.15 9.13 -0.29
C GLU A 72 3.21 8.54 -1.24
N ILE A 73 3.46 9.24 -2.36
CA ILE A 73 4.49 8.86 -3.32
C ILE A 73 5.89 9.01 -2.75
N GLU A 74 6.15 10.05 -1.99
CA GLU A 74 7.44 10.20 -1.32
C GLU A 74 7.69 9.08 -0.31
N LEU A 75 6.66 8.67 0.45
CA LEU A 75 6.76 7.52 1.34
C LEU A 75 7.10 6.23 0.58
N LEU A 76 6.52 6.00 -0.60
CA LEU A 76 6.89 4.86 -1.46
C LEU A 76 8.37 4.90 -1.86
N ARG A 77 8.88 6.08 -2.28
CA ARG A 77 10.28 6.25 -2.67
C ARG A 77 11.24 6.01 -1.50
N ILE A 78 10.91 6.53 -0.31
CA ILE A 78 11.68 6.28 0.92
C ILE A 78 11.71 4.78 1.25
N ARG A 79 10.64 4.05 0.90
CA ARG A 79 10.57 2.59 1.01
C ARG A 79 11.27 1.83 -0.12
N GLY A 80 11.90 2.52 -1.07
CA GLY A 80 12.68 1.95 -2.15
C GLY A 80 11.90 1.64 -3.42
N ALA A 81 10.69 2.19 -3.59
CA ALA A 81 9.94 2.01 -4.82
C ALA A 81 10.54 2.83 -5.97
N ASP A 82 10.76 2.18 -7.12
CA ASP A 82 11.00 2.83 -8.40
C ASP A 82 9.71 2.81 -9.22
N LEU A 83 9.12 3.99 -9.46
CA LEU A 83 7.87 4.12 -10.20
C LEU A 83 8.02 3.91 -11.71
N ALA A 84 9.24 3.87 -12.24
CA ALA A 84 9.50 3.56 -13.64
C ALA A 84 9.57 2.05 -13.90
N ASP A 85 9.76 1.23 -12.86
CA ASP A 85 9.92 -0.21 -13.01
C ASP A 85 8.66 -0.89 -13.54
N ARG A 86 8.81 -1.85 -14.45
CA ARG A 86 7.73 -2.56 -15.16
C ARG A 86 8.13 -4.03 -15.37
N GLY A 87 7.12 -4.89 -15.50
CA GLY A 87 7.36 -6.34 -15.67
C GLY A 87 7.75 -7.05 -14.37
N GLY A 88 7.45 -6.45 -13.22
CA GLY A 88 7.68 -7.04 -11.90
C GLY A 88 6.89 -8.32 -11.67
N LYS A 89 7.35 -9.13 -10.70
CA LYS A 89 6.68 -10.37 -10.27
C LYS A 89 5.67 -10.08 -9.17
N LEU A 90 4.61 -10.88 -9.12
CA LEU A 90 3.67 -10.89 -7.99
C LEU A 90 4.18 -11.83 -6.91
N TRP A 91 4.14 -11.35 -5.66
CA TRP A 91 4.56 -12.09 -4.48
C TRP A 91 3.42 -12.19 -3.48
N LEU A 92 3.26 -13.36 -2.89
CA LEU A 92 2.49 -13.55 -1.67
C LEU A 92 3.49 -13.64 -0.53
N GLN A 93 3.36 -12.73 0.44
CA GLN A 93 4.28 -12.62 1.56
C GLN A 93 3.63 -13.21 2.82
N ASP A 94 4.47 -13.87 3.62
CA ASP A 94 4.17 -14.32 4.97
C ASP A 94 5.15 -13.61 5.92
N HIS A 95 4.64 -13.14 7.05
CA HIS A 95 5.39 -12.46 8.11
C HIS A 95 5.41 -13.23 9.43
N GLY A 96 5.25 -14.56 9.38
CA GLY A 96 5.37 -15.46 10.53
C GLY A 96 4.05 -15.82 11.20
N ALA A 97 2.92 -15.51 10.57
CA ALA A 97 1.59 -15.85 11.06
C ALA A 97 0.85 -16.64 9.97
N ASP A 98 0.03 -17.60 10.39
CA ASP A 98 -0.64 -18.48 9.43
C ASP A 98 -1.57 -17.68 8.50
N VAL A 99 -1.38 -17.89 7.19
CA VAL A 99 -2.16 -17.26 6.14
C VAL A 99 -2.48 -18.26 5.03
N TRP A 100 -3.71 -18.20 4.52
CA TRP A 100 -4.17 -19.08 3.45
C TRP A 100 -4.67 -18.28 2.25
N PHE A 101 -4.35 -18.76 1.05
CA PHE A 101 -4.76 -18.17 -0.21
C PHE A 101 -5.52 -19.19 -1.06
N ARG A 102 -6.55 -18.73 -1.79
CA ARG A 102 -7.28 -19.55 -2.76
C ARG A 102 -7.85 -18.70 -3.88
N LYS A 103 -8.24 -19.35 -4.98
CA LYS A 103 -8.89 -18.71 -6.16
C LYS A 103 -8.05 -17.55 -6.73
N LEU A 104 -6.73 -17.71 -6.75
CA LEU A 104 -5.81 -16.77 -7.38
C LEU A 104 -6.06 -16.74 -8.89
N ARG A 105 -6.29 -15.56 -9.43
CA ARG A 105 -6.54 -15.32 -10.86
C ARG A 105 -5.77 -14.06 -11.26
N MET A 106 -5.30 -14.06 -12.49
CA MET A 106 -4.63 -12.91 -13.09
C MET A 106 -5.24 -12.68 -14.47
N ARG A 107 -5.48 -11.42 -14.80
CA ARG A 107 -5.98 -10.99 -16.10
C ARG A 107 -5.14 -9.81 -16.55
N GLU A 108 -4.63 -9.89 -17.77
CA GLU A 108 -4.01 -8.74 -18.43
C GLU A 108 -5.08 -7.71 -18.81
N ILE A 109 -4.78 -6.44 -18.60
CA ILE A 109 -5.70 -5.35 -18.94
C ILE A 109 -5.36 -4.89 -20.35
N PRO A 110 -6.26 -5.04 -21.34
CA PRO A 110 -6.02 -4.59 -22.72
C PRO A 110 -5.66 -3.11 -22.77
N GLU A 111 -4.84 -2.70 -23.75
CA GLU A 111 -4.36 -1.32 -23.86
C GLU A 111 -5.52 -0.31 -24.02
N GLU A 112 -6.61 -0.72 -24.66
CA GLU A 112 -7.79 0.09 -24.95
C GLU A 112 -8.73 0.27 -23.75
N GLU A 113 -8.60 -0.56 -22.70
CA GLU A 113 -9.45 -0.48 -21.50
C GLU A 113 -9.05 0.74 -20.64
N ILE A 114 -9.68 1.89 -20.85
CA ILE A 114 -9.35 3.11 -20.10
C ILE A 114 -9.79 2.95 -18.64
N ILE A 115 -8.84 3.12 -17.72
CA ILE A 115 -9.09 3.15 -16.29
C ILE A 115 -8.70 4.52 -15.75
N MET A 116 -9.62 5.18 -15.05
CA MET A 116 -9.39 6.45 -14.39
C MET A 116 -9.48 6.26 -12.88
N ALA A 117 -8.60 6.94 -12.16
CA ALA A 117 -8.67 7.00 -10.70
C ALA A 117 -10.00 7.65 -10.26
N ASP A 118 -10.55 7.19 -9.15
CA ASP A 118 -11.73 7.78 -8.53
C ASP A 118 -11.40 9.19 -8.02
N PRO A 119 -12.00 10.26 -8.56
CA PRO A 119 -11.73 11.61 -8.08
C PRO A 119 -12.24 11.81 -6.64
N ALA A 120 -13.19 11.00 -6.18
CA ALA A 120 -13.78 11.07 -4.84
C ALA A 120 -13.07 10.17 -3.81
N PHE A 121 -12.01 9.46 -4.19
CA PHE A 121 -11.25 8.66 -3.24
C PHE A 121 -10.55 9.56 -2.21
N GLU A 122 -10.90 9.35 -0.94
CA GLU A 122 -10.25 9.96 0.22
C GLU A 122 -9.80 8.82 1.16
N PRO A 123 -8.51 8.76 1.53
CA PRO A 123 -8.01 7.75 2.46
C PRO A 123 -8.51 8.02 3.88
N MET A 124 -8.68 6.97 4.69
CA MET A 124 -8.94 7.16 6.12
C MET A 124 -7.84 7.99 6.78
N PRO A 125 -8.21 8.92 7.68
CA PRO A 125 -7.23 9.72 8.40
C PRO A 125 -6.37 8.82 9.29
N VAL A 126 -5.08 9.11 9.35
CA VAL A 126 -4.17 8.42 10.28
C VAL A 126 -4.32 9.06 11.67
N PRO A 127 -4.58 8.28 12.74
CA PRO A 127 -4.65 8.81 14.09
C PRO A 127 -3.35 9.55 14.49
N PRO A 128 -3.41 10.67 15.23
CA PRO A 128 -2.23 11.47 15.55
C PRO A 128 -1.08 10.67 16.19
N ALA A 129 -1.39 9.79 17.14
CA ALA A 129 -0.39 8.93 17.79
C ALA A 129 0.28 7.94 16.81
N ALA A 130 -0.48 7.42 15.84
CA ALA A 130 0.07 6.55 14.81
C ALA A 130 0.93 7.33 13.82
N LEU A 131 0.53 8.56 13.48
CA LEU A 131 1.28 9.45 12.59
C LEU A 131 2.61 9.90 13.21
N GLU A 132 2.65 10.15 14.52
CA GLU A 132 3.89 10.47 15.23
C GLU A 132 4.90 9.32 15.17
N LYS A 133 4.47 8.09 15.49
CA LYS A 133 5.28 6.87 15.35
C LYS A 133 5.78 6.68 13.90
N GLU A 134 4.91 6.95 12.91
CA GLU A 134 5.24 6.88 11.48
C GLU A 134 6.33 7.90 11.11
N ASN A 135 6.17 9.17 11.49
CA ASN A 135 7.13 10.22 11.21
C ASN A 135 8.50 9.94 11.84
N GLU A 136 8.54 9.42 13.07
CA GLU A 136 9.79 9.00 13.71
C GLU A 136 10.48 7.90 12.91
N ARG A 137 9.72 6.90 12.43
CA ARG A 137 10.25 5.82 11.59
C ARG A 137 10.80 6.36 10.26
N VAL A 138 10.08 7.27 9.60
CA VAL A 138 10.54 7.90 8.35
C VAL A 138 11.86 8.65 8.57
N ARG A 139 11.97 9.43 9.65
CA ARG A 139 13.20 10.15 9.99
C ARG A 139 14.39 9.20 10.13
N LYS A 140 14.22 8.10 10.88
CA LYS A 140 15.27 7.08 11.04
C LYS A 140 15.68 6.45 9.71
N MET A 141 14.71 6.17 8.82
CA MET A 141 15.00 5.62 7.50
C MET A 141 15.83 6.58 6.63
N LEU A 142 15.50 7.88 6.66
CA LEU A 142 16.23 8.92 5.93
C LEU A 142 17.65 9.11 6.47
N GLU A 143 17.82 9.11 7.79
CA GLU A 143 19.13 9.18 8.45
C GLU A 143 20.04 8.02 8.02
N SER A 144 19.53 6.78 8.12
CA SER A 144 20.28 5.58 7.70
C SER A 144 20.61 5.58 6.20
N ALA A 145 19.70 6.05 5.34
CA ALA A 145 19.95 6.17 3.91
C ALA A 145 21.05 7.20 3.61
N GLY A 146 21.05 8.33 4.33
CA GLY A 146 22.06 9.37 4.20
C GLY A 146 23.45 8.92 4.67
N GLU A 147 23.53 8.12 5.73
CA GLU A 147 24.78 7.51 6.19
C GLU A 147 25.34 6.52 5.17
N LYS A 148 24.48 5.65 4.62
CA LYS A 148 24.87 4.68 3.59
C LYS A 148 25.42 5.38 2.34
N LYS A 149 24.75 6.43 1.87
CA LYS A 149 25.20 7.21 0.71
C LYS A 149 26.59 7.82 0.94
N ARG A 150 26.84 8.42 2.12
CA ARG A 150 28.16 8.98 2.47
C ARG A 150 29.26 7.90 2.54
N ALA A 151 28.94 6.72 3.05
CA ALA A 151 29.88 5.60 3.10
C ALA A 151 30.22 5.03 1.72
N ASP A 152 29.24 5.01 0.80
CA ASP A 152 29.45 4.56 -0.59
C ASP A 152 30.26 5.58 -1.40
N GLU A 153 30.08 6.89 -1.16
CA GLU A 153 30.87 7.97 -1.80
C GLU A 153 32.31 8.10 -1.27
N ALA A 154 32.61 7.53 -0.09
CA ALA A 154 33.93 7.57 0.54
C ALA A 154 34.83 6.38 0.17
N LYS A 155 34.36 5.45 -0.67
CA LYS A 155 35.11 4.29 -1.20
C LYS A 155 35.52 4.51 -2.64
#